data_AF-A0A2J7ZU02-F1
#
_entry.id   AF-A0A2J7ZU02-F1
#
_cell.length_a   1.000
_cell.length_b   1.000
_cell.length_c   1.000
_cell.angle_alpha   90.00
_cell.angle_beta   90.00
_cell.angle_gamma   90.00
#
_symmetry.space_group_name_H-M   'P 1'
#
loop_
_entity.id
_entity.type
_entity.pdbx_description
1 polymer ?
#
loop_
_entity_poly.entity_id
_entity_poly.type
_entity_poly.pdbx_seq_one_letter_code
_entity_poly.pdbx_strand_id
1 'polypeptide(L)'
;MIGVAKEGISALYTASENGHKEVVKLLIEAGVNIFKTKNGHAEVVKLLIKAGADINIKTDEEALLRAVLEGIRKCELGPTAPCVGTPMVVRGGKLVTKDDLHEVFKSLHDGMPLALRRAPMRLLKIDAVLGWPTIKVYEEVINTERLPPADVSGSGPLATAAECLEVPYSVVTEEQWAQTLVISWRWGGIKPVQQLPSFTPMSEQQFRELTQVLKQAKGSGLKFVWIDWSCVPQYSDTPSVVEVLRSKVFYIRARAMAIIPTFQPLPDDGVTRALISRVRDMLKRRSDDQLLNAIAAAVLGAILEKDAMAGREHFARVWTLAERMARHGRREQLNHWLSLEAWLGMVVDAMLRSTEDKSASQVYRKILGKSAGSLLDAIMAPLVKAIKTRNMHLVDGLEDKVAELFCTAVSVWQSVNTLEEVPTKAWLRLYLLETDLGVYQAWSEADRVWAIYSYYCWKKVDWGSPEGLALALRGLVQIAADGDDDPKQIFAAVARKLGLRQVEMSTTSSA
;
A
#
# COMPACT_ATOMS: atom_id res chain seq x y z
N MET A 1 -0.13 35.77 -15.75
CA MET A 1 -1.43 35.98 -15.07
C MET A 1 -2.35 36.72 -16.03
N ILE A 2 -3.33 36.02 -16.64
CA ILE A 2 -4.43 36.64 -17.40
C ILE A 2 -5.69 35.78 -17.15
N GLY A 3 -6.77 36.39 -16.64
CA GLY A 3 -8.19 35.99 -16.82
C GLY A 3 -8.77 34.68 -16.25
N VAL A 4 -8.12 33.53 -16.43
CA VAL A 4 -8.83 32.22 -16.52
C VAL A 4 -9.49 31.72 -15.22
N ALA A 5 -9.00 32.13 -14.05
CA ALA A 5 -9.42 31.51 -12.78
C ALA A 5 -10.84 31.87 -12.33
N LYS A 6 -11.36 33.06 -12.64
CA LYS A 6 -12.73 33.48 -12.24
C LYS A 6 -13.81 32.94 -13.19
N GLU A 7 -13.48 32.83 -14.47
CA GLU A 7 -14.39 32.38 -15.51
C GLU A 7 -14.61 30.86 -15.42
N GLY A 8 -13.55 30.08 -15.13
CA GLY A 8 -13.67 28.62 -14.93
C GLY A 8 -14.51 28.22 -13.72
N ILE A 9 -14.45 28.98 -12.62
CA ILE A 9 -15.28 28.76 -11.43
C ILE A 9 -16.75 29.09 -11.73
N SER A 10 -17.01 30.19 -12.44
CA SER A 10 -18.37 30.57 -12.85
C SER A 10 -18.97 29.58 -13.85
N ALA A 11 -18.15 29.04 -14.76
CA ALA A 11 -18.56 28.01 -15.71
C ALA A 11 -18.92 26.69 -15.02
N LEU A 12 -18.15 26.26 -14.02
CA LEU A 12 -18.45 25.07 -13.23
C LEU A 12 -19.74 25.26 -12.41
N TYR A 13 -19.92 26.43 -11.80
CA TYR A 13 -21.13 26.75 -11.05
C TYR A 13 -22.37 26.77 -11.95
N THR A 14 -22.29 27.43 -13.11
CA THR A 14 -23.38 27.53 -14.09
C THR A 14 -23.70 26.17 -14.72
N ALA A 15 -22.69 25.37 -15.06
CA ALA A 15 -22.90 24.02 -15.60
C ALA A 15 -23.54 23.09 -14.56
N SER A 16 -23.19 23.26 -13.28
CA SER A 16 -23.81 22.52 -12.17
C SER A 16 -25.24 22.98 -11.91
N GLU A 17 -25.50 24.29 -11.90
CA GLU A 17 -26.83 24.89 -11.71
C GLU A 17 -27.82 24.44 -12.80
N ASN A 18 -27.33 24.27 -14.04
CA ASN A 18 -28.12 23.84 -15.19
C ASN A 18 -28.09 22.31 -15.45
N GLY A 19 -27.44 21.52 -14.59
CA GLY A 19 -27.42 20.07 -14.68
C GLY A 19 -26.65 19.48 -15.88
N HIS A 20 -25.67 20.20 -16.42
CA HIS A 20 -24.89 19.79 -17.59
C HIS A 20 -23.73 18.85 -17.20
N LYS A 21 -24.07 17.59 -16.97
CA LYS A 21 -23.20 16.55 -16.38
C LYS A 21 -21.88 16.34 -17.13
N GLU A 22 -21.91 16.30 -18.46
CA GLU A 22 -20.74 16.09 -19.31
C GLU A 22 -19.79 17.28 -19.27
N VAL A 23 -20.34 18.49 -19.14
CA VAL A 23 -19.58 19.74 -19.04
C VAL A 23 -18.90 19.84 -17.68
N VAL A 24 -19.60 19.47 -16.60
CA VAL A 24 -19.03 19.42 -15.25
C VAL A 24 -17.87 18.42 -15.18
N LYS A 25 -18.03 17.24 -15.78
CA LYS A 25 -16.97 16.22 -15.86
C LYS A 25 -15.72 16.75 -16.59
N LEU A 26 -15.90 17.37 -17.75
CA LEU A 26 -14.80 17.95 -18.53
C LEU A 26 -14.09 19.10 -17.79
N LEU A 27 -14.83 19.95 -17.06
CA LEU A 27 -14.27 21.05 -16.29
C LEU A 27 -13.45 20.59 -15.07
N ILE A 28 -13.85 19.48 -14.43
CA ILE A 28 -13.10 18.86 -13.34
C ILE A 28 -11.84 18.16 -13.86
N GLU A 29 -11.94 17.43 -14.99
CA GLU A 29 -10.80 16.79 -15.66
C GLU A 29 -9.77 17.82 -16.15
N ALA A 30 -10.20 19.04 -16.49
CA ALA A 30 -9.34 20.16 -16.88
C ALA A 30 -8.63 20.86 -15.69
N GLY A 31 -8.86 20.42 -14.45
CA GLY A 31 -8.14 20.93 -13.28
C GLY A 31 -8.63 22.29 -12.75
N VAL A 32 -9.90 22.65 -12.99
CA VAL A 32 -10.50 23.85 -12.39
C VAL A 32 -10.45 23.74 -10.86
N ASN A 33 -9.72 24.67 -10.24
CA ASN A 33 -9.40 24.63 -8.82
C ASN A 33 -10.62 25.09 -7.99
N ILE A 34 -11.26 24.16 -7.27
CA ILE A 34 -12.57 24.32 -6.58
C ILE A 34 -12.48 25.20 -5.32
N PHE A 35 -11.40 25.94 -5.08
CA PHE A 35 -11.14 26.53 -3.77
C PHE A 35 -11.32 28.05 -3.71
N LYS A 36 -12.45 28.43 -3.11
CA LYS A 36 -12.46 29.49 -2.09
C LYS A 36 -13.54 29.25 -1.02
N THR A 37 -13.61 28.04 -0.46
CA THR A 37 -14.30 27.79 0.82
C THR A 37 -13.34 27.15 1.81
N LYS A 38 -13.44 27.54 3.07
CA LYS A 38 -12.37 27.47 4.07
C LYS A 38 -11.95 26.06 4.54
N ASN A 39 -12.59 24.97 4.09
CA ASN A 39 -12.45 23.64 4.72
C ASN A 39 -12.02 22.47 3.80
N GLY A 40 -11.45 22.70 2.62
CA GLY A 40 -10.63 21.64 1.96
C GLY A 40 -11.35 20.40 1.40
N HIS A 41 -12.66 20.44 1.13
CA HIS A 41 -13.47 19.26 0.77
C HIS A 41 -13.38 18.76 -0.71
N ALA A 42 -12.40 19.20 -1.51
CA ALA A 42 -12.35 18.81 -2.95
C ALA A 42 -12.15 17.30 -3.17
N GLU A 43 -11.49 16.62 -2.24
CA GLU A 43 -11.17 15.20 -2.39
C GLU A 43 -12.37 14.30 -2.08
N VAL A 44 -13.33 14.80 -1.27
CA VAL A 44 -14.63 14.16 -1.05
C VAL A 44 -15.47 14.19 -2.33
N VAL A 45 -15.50 15.33 -3.04
CA VAL A 45 -16.23 15.46 -4.31
C VAL A 45 -15.64 14.57 -5.41
N LYS A 46 -14.31 14.43 -5.48
CA LYS A 46 -13.66 13.48 -6.41
C LYS A 46 -13.98 12.02 -6.08
N LEU A 47 -13.98 11.65 -4.79
CA LEU A 47 -14.38 10.31 -4.35
C LEU A 47 -15.87 10.04 -4.63
N LEU A 48 -16.74 11.05 -4.48
CA LEU A 48 -18.17 10.99 -4.77
C LEU A 48 -18.48 10.76 -6.26
N ILE A 49 -17.78 11.47 -7.15
CA ILE A 49 -17.91 11.26 -8.60
C ILE A 49 -17.43 9.86 -8.99
N LYS A 50 -16.32 9.39 -8.40
CA LYS A 50 -15.78 8.04 -8.64
C LYS A 50 -16.68 6.92 -8.10
N ALA A 51 -17.49 7.22 -7.06
CA ALA A 51 -18.49 6.31 -6.48
C ALA A 51 -19.88 6.40 -7.16
N GLY A 52 -20.02 7.19 -8.23
CA GLY A 52 -21.27 7.29 -8.99
C GLY A 52 -22.36 8.14 -8.33
N ALA A 53 -22.01 9.02 -7.38
CA ALA A 53 -22.96 9.91 -6.73
C ALA A 53 -23.50 10.96 -7.73
N ASP A 54 -24.84 11.11 -7.80
CA ASP A 54 -25.47 12.16 -8.59
C ASP A 54 -25.27 13.51 -7.87
N ILE A 55 -24.33 14.31 -8.37
CA ILE A 55 -23.92 15.61 -7.80
C ILE A 55 -24.97 16.72 -8.01
N ASN A 56 -26.13 16.40 -8.58
CA ASN A 56 -27.16 17.36 -8.95
C ASN A 56 -28.07 17.79 -7.77
N ILE A 57 -27.55 17.80 -6.54
CA ILE A 57 -28.34 18.07 -5.33
C ILE A 57 -28.06 19.52 -4.88
N LYS A 58 -29.09 20.37 -4.96
CA LYS A 58 -29.09 21.72 -4.37
C LYS A 58 -28.77 21.59 -2.86
N THR A 59 -27.64 22.17 -2.43
CA THR A 59 -26.99 21.83 -1.15
C THR A 59 -27.59 22.53 0.07
N ASP A 60 -27.98 21.74 1.07
CA ASP A 60 -27.51 21.89 2.46
C ASP A 60 -26.53 20.73 2.78
N GLU A 61 -25.76 20.83 3.88
CA GLU A 61 -24.80 19.78 4.30
C GLU A 61 -25.48 18.41 4.48
N GLU A 62 -26.75 18.41 4.85
CA GLU A 62 -27.56 17.21 5.10
C GLU A 62 -27.87 16.46 3.79
N ALA A 63 -28.08 17.17 2.70
CA ALA A 63 -28.30 16.61 1.38
C ALA A 63 -27.02 16.01 0.77
N LEU A 64 -25.86 16.64 1.01
CA LEU A 64 -24.55 16.06 0.67
C LEU A 64 -24.29 14.78 1.48
N LEU A 65 -24.59 14.80 2.78
CA LEU A 65 -24.46 13.65 3.67
C LEU A 65 -25.32 12.47 3.22
N ARG A 66 -26.58 12.71 2.84
CA ARG A 66 -27.47 11.67 2.29
C ARG A 66 -26.95 11.11 0.97
N ALA A 67 -26.44 11.96 0.07
CA ALA A 67 -25.86 11.52 -1.20
C ALA A 67 -24.60 10.66 -0.99
N VAL A 68 -23.75 11.04 -0.02
CA VAL A 68 -22.58 10.26 0.41
C VAL A 68 -23.03 8.90 0.92
N LEU A 69 -23.95 8.85 1.89
CA LEU A 69 -24.42 7.61 2.50
C LEU A 69 -25.13 6.69 1.49
N GLU A 70 -25.87 7.27 0.54
CA GLU A 70 -26.59 6.53 -0.50
C GLU A 70 -25.65 6.00 -1.60
N GLY A 71 -24.63 6.78 -1.99
CA GLY A 71 -23.56 6.32 -2.89
C GLY A 71 -22.72 5.20 -2.25
N ILE A 72 -22.44 5.30 -0.95
CA ILE A 72 -21.78 4.25 -0.17
C ILE A 72 -22.62 2.96 -0.15
N ARG A 73 -23.93 3.06 0.03
CA ARG A 73 -24.87 1.92 0.09
C ARG A 73 -25.16 1.28 -1.26
N LYS A 74 -25.20 2.05 -2.35
CA LYS A 74 -25.48 1.59 -3.71
C LYS A 74 -24.25 1.09 -4.46
N CYS A 75 -23.05 1.34 -3.95
CA CYS A 75 -21.83 0.82 -4.54
C CYS A 75 -21.83 -0.72 -4.45
N GLU A 76 -21.92 -1.42 -5.59
CA GLU A 76 -21.77 -2.89 -5.67
C GLU A 76 -20.41 -3.40 -5.16
N LEU A 77 -19.48 -2.49 -4.84
CA LEU A 77 -18.12 -2.72 -4.35
C LEU A 77 -17.85 -2.08 -2.98
N GLY A 78 -18.88 -1.54 -2.30
CA GLY A 78 -18.79 -0.87 -0.99
C GLY A 78 -18.01 0.46 -1.00
N PRO A 79 -17.98 1.21 0.11
CA PRO A 79 -17.11 2.39 0.30
C PRO A 79 -15.60 2.04 0.35
N THR A 80 -15.28 0.79 0.10
CA THR A 80 -14.14 0.02 0.58
C THR A 80 -13.19 -0.42 -0.52
N ALA A 81 -13.47 -0.06 -1.78
CA ALA A 81 -12.63 -0.45 -2.90
C ALA A 81 -11.18 -0.02 -2.67
N PRO A 82 -10.18 -0.91 -2.88
CA PRO A 82 -8.78 -0.59 -2.73
C PRO A 82 -8.43 0.68 -3.50
N CYS A 83 -7.54 1.48 -2.91
CA CYS A 83 -6.90 2.62 -3.54
C CYS A 83 -6.07 2.14 -4.73
N VAL A 84 -6.74 1.88 -5.86
CA VAL A 84 -6.16 2.20 -7.15
C VAL A 84 -6.07 3.73 -7.12
N GLY A 85 -4.93 4.22 -6.64
CA GLY A 85 -4.57 5.63 -6.72
C GLY A 85 -4.89 6.15 -8.12
N THR A 86 -5.17 7.45 -8.25
CA THR A 86 -5.61 8.08 -9.51
C THR A 86 -4.88 7.41 -10.68
N PRO A 87 -5.62 6.67 -11.54
CA PRO A 87 -4.99 5.94 -12.61
C PRO A 87 -4.19 6.96 -13.40
N MET A 88 -2.90 6.65 -13.58
CA MET A 88 -1.96 7.48 -14.30
C MET A 88 -1.44 8.66 -13.46
N VAL A 89 -0.12 8.68 -13.24
CA VAL A 89 0.60 9.92 -12.95
C VAL A 89 0.47 10.80 -14.19
N VAL A 90 -0.66 11.50 -14.29
CA VAL A 90 -0.95 12.53 -15.27
C VAL A 90 -0.64 13.84 -14.56
N ARG A 91 0.54 14.38 -14.81
CA ARG A 91 0.90 15.70 -14.29
C ARG A 91 0.39 16.74 -15.29
N GLY A 92 -0.76 17.34 -14.99
CA GLY A 92 -1.36 18.38 -15.84
C GLY A 92 -1.78 17.89 -17.23
N GLY A 93 -2.41 16.72 -17.34
CA GLY A 93 -2.87 16.15 -18.61
C GLY A 93 -1.79 15.41 -19.43
N LYS A 94 -0.54 15.37 -18.98
CA LYS A 94 0.56 14.67 -19.65
C LYS A 94 1.04 13.43 -18.91
N LEU A 95 1.35 12.40 -19.68
CA LEU A 95 1.92 11.14 -19.21
C LEU A 95 3.31 11.39 -18.62
N VAL A 96 3.53 11.04 -17.35
CA VAL A 96 4.87 11.08 -16.74
C VAL A 96 5.72 9.94 -17.30
N THR A 97 6.81 10.33 -17.94
CA THR A 97 7.78 9.43 -18.58
C THR A 97 8.97 9.15 -17.66
N LYS A 98 9.86 8.22 -18.06
CA LYS A 98 11.18 8.02 -17.41
C LYS A 98 11.92 9.35 -17.19
N ASP A 99 11.85 10.27 -18.15
CA ASP A 99 12.63 11.50 -18.15
C ASP A 99 12.10 12.54 -17.15
N ASP A 100 10.84 12.41 -16.75
CA ASP A 100 10.17 13.26 -15.75
C ASP A 100 10.45 12.81 -14.30
N LEU A 101 11.07 11.63 -14.12
CA LEU A 101 11.44 11.11 -12.81
C LEU A 101 12.72 11.77 -12.27
N HIS A 102 12.93 11.72 -10.96
CA HIS A 102 14.05 12.37 -10.30
C HIS A 102 15.42 11.83 -10.79
N GLU A 103 16.45 12.68 -10.81
CA GLU A 103 17.81 12.31 -11.30
C GLU A 103 18.42 11.09 -10.60
N VAL A 104 18.12 10.92 -9.32
CA VAL A 104 18.53 9.74 -8.53
C VAL A 104 17.97 8.43 -9.13
N PHE A 105 16.72 8.45 -9.59
CA PHE A 105 16.14 7.30 -10.28
C PHE A 105 16.78 7.07 -11.65
N LYS A 106 17.03 8.13 -12.43
CA LYS A 106 17.68 7.99 -13.74
C LYS A 106 19.06 7.34 -13.61
N SER A 107 19.85 7.81 -12.64
CA SER A 107 21.15 7.21 -12.29
C SER A 107 21.04 5.74 -11.89
N LEU A 108 20.05 5.38 -11.06
CA LEU A 108 19.78 3.99 -10.68
C LEU A 108 19.36 3.13 -11.88
N HIS A 109 18.54 3.67 -12.78
CA HIS A 109 18.07 2.99 -13.97
C HIS A 109 19.20 2.76 -14.98
N ASP A 110 20.02 3.78 -15.25
CA ASP A 110 21.10 3.74 -16.24
C ASP A 110 22.27 2.88 -15.73
N GLY A 111 22.54 2.93 -14.43
CA GLY A 111 23.51 2.07 -13.75
C GLY A 111 23.02 0.64 -13.48
N MET A 112 21.83 0.26 -13.96
CA MET A 112 21.23 -1.03 -13.63
C MET A 112 22.06 -2.21 -14.18
N PRO A 113 22.41 -3.21 -13.34
CA PRO A 113 23.05 -4.45 -13.78
C PRO A 113 22.37 -5.09 -15.00
N LEU A 114 23.17 -5.62 -15.92
CA LEU A 114 22.67 -6.23 -17.17
C LEU A 114 21.67 -7.37 -16.90
N ALA A 115 21.89 -8.16 -15.86
CA ALA A 115 20.97 -9.22 -15.44
C ALA A 115 19.57 -8.68 -15.14
N LEU A 116 19.46 -7.55 -14.42
CA LEU A 116 18.17 -6.93 -14.11
C LEU A 116 17.52 -6.30 -15.36
N ARG A 117 18.32 -5.71 -16.25
CA ARG A 117 17.84 -5.10 -17.51
C ARG A 117 17.28 -6.13 -18.50
N ARG A 118 17.89 -7.33 -18.54
CA ARG A 118 17.50 -8.45 -19.41
C ARG A 118 16.35 -9.27 -18.83
N ALA A 119 16.17 -9.25 -17.51
CA ALA A 119 15.16 -10.06 -16.88
C ALA A 119 13.74 -9.64 -17.34
N PRO A 120 12.87 -10.60 -17.71
CA PRO A 120 11.58 -10.31 -18.35
C PRO A 120 10.56 -9.79 -17.34
N MET A 121 9.99 -8.62 -17.59
CA MET A 121 8.79 -8.15 -16.91
C MET A 121 7.59 -8.89 -17.51
N ARG A 122 6.92 -9.68 -16.68
CA ARG A 122 5.71 -10.40 -17.07
C ARG A 122 4.49 -9.52 -16.87
N LEU A 123 3.94 -9.02 -17.96
CA LEU A 123 2.73 -8.22 -18.00
C LEU A 123 1.54 -9.16 -18.19
N LEU A 124 0.88 -9.56 -17.12
CA LEU A 124 -0.32 -10.40 -17.20
C LEU A 124 -1.44 -9.58 -17.83
N LYS A 125 -2.21 -10.18 -18.73
CA LYS A 125 -3.44 -9.56 -19.23
C LYS A 125 -4.46 -9.57 -18.10
N ILE A 126 -5.05 -8.42 -17.80
CA ILE A 126 -6.05 -8.32 -16.73
C ILE A 126 -7.21 -9.31 -16.97
N ASP A 127 -7.67 -9.43 -18.22
CA ASP A 127 -8.71 -10.38 -18.59
C ASP A 127 -8.37 -11.85 -18.30
N ALA A 128 -7.11 -12.23 -18.47
CA ALA A 128 -6.66 -13.58 -18.16
C ALA A 128 -6.74 -13.83 -16.65
N VAL A 129 -6.21 -12.91 -15.84
CA VAL A 129 -6.22 -13.04 -14.37
C VAL A 129 -7.64 -13.05 -13.82
N LEU A 130 -8.55 -12.23 -14.37
CA LEU A 130 -9.97 -12.21 -13.99
C LEU A 130 -10.70 -13.52 -14.36
N GLY A 131 -10.19 -14.27 -15.33
CA GLY A 131 -10.71 -15.60 -15.70
C GLY A 131 -10.13 -16.75 -14.88
N TRP A 132 -9.13 -16.49 -14.03
CA TRP A 132 -8.53 -17.53 -13.20
C TRP A 132 -9.40 -17.82 -11.95
N PRO A 133 -9.48 -19.09 -11.51
CA PRO A 133 -10.18 -19.44 -10.27
C PRO A 133 -9.40 -19.03 -9.01
N THR A 134 -8.06 -19.00 -9.11
CA THR A 134 -7.12 -18.58 -8.07
C THR A 134 -5.90 -17.94 -8.73
N ILE A 135 -5.05 -17.26 -7.96
CA ILE A 135 -3.79 -16.77 -8.53
C ILE A 135 -2.88 -17.95 -8.84
N LYS A 136 -2.35 -18.00 -10.07
CA LYS A 136 -1.36 -18.98 -10.49
C LYS A 136 0.01 -18.66 -9.91
N VAL A 137 0.81 -19.69 -9.66
CA VAL A 137 2.26 -19.50 -9.42
C VAL A 137 2.96 -19.08 -10.71
N TYR A 138 4.17 -18.52 -10.57
CA TYR A 138 4.94 -18.01 -11.70
C TYR A 138 5.12 -19.06 -12.80
N GLU A 139 5.29 -20.32 -12.47
CA GLU A 139 5.56 -21.40 -13.42
C GLU A 139 4.33 -21.84 -14.22
N GLU A 140 3.11 -21.56 -13.76
CA GLU A 140 1.84 -22.02 -14.37
C GLU A 140 1.20 -21.00 -15.34
N VAL A 141 1.77 -19.79 -15.45
CA VAL A 141 1.28 -18.76 -16.38
C VAL A 141 1.65 -19.13 -17.81
N ILE A 142 0.67 -19.16 -18.71
CA ILE A 142 0.87 -19.47 -20.13
C ILE A 142 1.39 -18.22 -20.86
N ASN A 143 2.64 -18.26 -21.33
CA ASN A 143 3.24 -17.21 -22.17
C ASN A 143 3.25 -17.64 -23.66
N THR A 144 3.69 -16.75 -24.54
CA THR A 144 3.76 -17.01 -25.99
C THR A 144 4.74 -18.11 -26.38
N GLU A 145 5.73 -18.42 -25.55
CA GLU A 145 6.72 -19.48 -25.79
C GLU A 145 6.26 -20.87 -25.32
N ARG A 146 5.23 -20.93 -24.47
CA ARG A 146 4.65 -22.15 -23.90
C ARG A 146 3.26 -22.48 -24.46
N LEU A 147 2.89 -21.90 -25.60
CA LEU A 147 1.65 -22.27 -26.30
C LEU A 147 1.74 -23.75 -26.71
N PRO A 148 0.75 -24.59 -26.36
CA PRO A 148 0.69 -25.95 -26.89
C PRO A 148 0.59 -25.88 -28.43
N PRO A 149 1.21 -26.82 -29.16
CA PRO A 149 1.08 -26.87 -30.62
C PRO A 149 -0.40 -26.92 -30.99
N ALA A 150 -0.79 -26.12 -31.98
CA ALA A 150 -2.17 -26.07 -32.44
C ALA A 150 -2.64 -27.48 -32.81
N ASP A 151 -3.71 -27.95 -32.17
CA ASP A 151 -4.30 -29.23 -32.48
C ASP A 151 -4.86 -29.21 -33.91
N VAL A 152 -4.21 -29.95 -34.80
CA VAL A 152 -4.58 -30.07 -36.22
C VAL A 152 -5.88 -30.89 -36.37
N SER A 153 -6.38 -31.52 -35.30
CA SER A 153 -7.56 -32.40 -35.34
C SER A 153 -8.89 -31.73 -35.01
N GLY A 154 -8.90 -30.43 -34.63
CA GLY A 154 -10.14 -29.68 -34.42
C GLY A 154 -11.07 -30.21 -33.31
N SER A 155 -10.58 -31.07 -32.43
CA SER A 155 -11.38 -31.71 -31.38
C SER A 155 -10.83 -31.56 -29.95
N GLY A 156 -9.62 -31.01 -29.79
CA GLY A 156 -9.05 -30.61 -28.50
C GLY A 156 -9.45 -29.18 -28.07
N PRO A 157 -9.24 -28.82 -26.79
CA PRO A 157 -9.61 -27.51 -26.26
C PRO A 157 -8.93 -26.40 -27.06
N LEU A 158 -9.69 -25.34 -27.37
CA LEU A 158 -9.22 -24.11 -28.04
C LEU A 158 -7.82 -23.74 -27.57
N ALA A 159 -6.89 -23.49 -28.49
CA ALA A 159 -5.53 -23.01 -28.18
C ALA A 159 -5.61 -21.91 -27.11
N THR A 160 -5.09 -22.19 -25.92
CA THR A 160 -5.13 -21.27 -24.78
C THR A 160 -4.35 -20.02 -25.15
N ALA A 161 -5.04 -18.92 -25.44
CA ALA A 161 -4.40 -17.66 -25.78
C ALA A 161 -3.41 -17.25 -24.67
N ALA A 162 -2.24 -16.72 -25.05
CA ALA A 162 -1.22 -16.31 -24.09
C ALA A 162 -1.82 -15.38 -23.02
N GLU A 163 -1.60 -15.74 -21.75
CA GLU A 163 -2.17 -15.06 -20.57
C GLU A 163 -1.35 -13.83 -20.19
N CYS A 164 -0.11 -13.74 -20.68
CA CYS A 164 0.81 -12.65 -20.40
C CYS A 164 1.64 -12.26 -21.62
N LEU A 165 2.23 -11.07 -21.54
CA LEU A 165 3.31 -10.62 -22.41
C LEU A 165 4.60 -10.56 -21.58
N GLU A 166 5.62 -11.29 -22.01
CA GLU A 166 6.95 -11.22 -21.38
C GLU A 166 7.86 -10.30 -22.20
N VAL A 167 8.37 -9.26 -21.55
CA VAL A 167 9.18 -8.22 -22.19
C VAL A 167 10.39 -7.93 -21.31
N PRO A 168 11.64 -7.93 -21.82
CA PRO A 168 12.78 -7.46 -21.04
C PRO A 168 12.51 -6.08 -20.43
N TYR A 169 12.81 -5.87 -19.15
CA TYR A 169 12.48 -4.61 -18.47
C TYR A 169 12.96 -3.36 -19.25
N SER A 170 14.16 -3.45 -19.81
CA SER A 170 14.78 -2.35 -20.57
C SER A 170 14.04 -1.95 -21.85
N VAL A 171 13.13 -2.78 -22.36
CA VAL A 171 12.38 -2.50 -23.60
C VAL A 171 10.87 -2.35 -23.36
N VAL A 172 10.42 -2.35 -22.10
CA VAL A 172 9.02 -2.04 -21.76
C VAL A 172 8.73 -0.58 -22.08
N THR A 173 7.88 -0.36 -23.08
CA THR A 173 7.53 0.96 -23.61
C THR A 173 6.79 1.82 -22.58
N GLU A 174 6.86 3.14 -22.74
CA GLU A 174 6.08 4.07 -21.92
C GLU A 174 4.56 3.78 -22.05
N GLU A 175 4.09 3.35 -23.22
CA GLU A 175 2.67 2.97 -23.43
C GLU A 175 2.29 1.75 -22.57
N GLN A 176 3.15 0.73 -22.52
CA GLN A 176 2.92 -0.43 -21.66
C GLN A 176 2.92 -0.06 -20.18
N TRP A 177 3.84 0.81 -19.73
CA TRP A 177 3.81 1.33 -18.35
C TRP A 177 2.54 2.14 -18.05
N ALA A 178 1.96 2.84 -19.04
CA ALA A 178 0.70 3.56 -18.89
C ALA A 178 -0.47 2.62 -18.62
N GLN A 179 -0.45 1.47 -19.29
CA GLN A 179 -1.53 0.49 -19.29
C GLN A 179 -1.33 -0.61 -18.23
N THR A 180 -0.32 -0.49 -17.37
CA THR A 180 0.04 -1.52 -16.37
C THR A 180 -0.27 -1.07 -14.94
N LEU A 181 -1.05 -1.87 -14.23
CA LEU A 181 -1.16 -1.82 -12.78
C LEU A 181 -0.02 -2.62 -12.13
N VAL A 182 0.68 -2.04 -11.17
CA VAL A 182 1.70 -2.74 -10.37
C VAL A 182 1.11 -3.14 -9.01
N ILE A 183 1.14 -4.43 -8.69
CA ILE A 183 0.54 -4.96 -7.48
C ILE A 183 1.59 -5.48 -6.51
N SER A 184 1.55 -4.96 -5.28
CA SER A 184 2.23 -5.55 -4.13
C SER A 184 1.25 -6.40 -3.32
N TRP A 185 1.74 -7.47 -2.71
CA TRP A 185 0.95 -8.31 -1.83
C TRP A 185 1.87 -9.12 -0.89
N ARG A 186 1.28 -9.93 0.00
CA ARG A 186 1.99 -10.80 0.95
C ARG A 186 1.51 -12.24 0.80
N TRP A 187 2.46 -13.18 0.84
CA TRP A 187 2.21 -14.61 0.80
C TRP A 187 1.35 -15.06 1.99
N GLY A 188 0.32 -15.87 1.74
CA GLY A 188 -0.68 -16.25 2.74
C GLY A 188 -0.50 -17.62 3.42
N GLY A 189 0.41 -18.50 2.95
CA GLY A 189 0.59 -19.86 3.49
C GLY A 189 2.03 -20.36 3.59
N ILE A 190 2.24 -21.68 3.69
CA ILE A 190 3.58 -22.29 3.59
C ILE A 190 3.78 -22.78 2.15
N LYS A 191 4.94 -22.50 1.56
CA LYS A 191 5.28 -23.03 0.22
C LYS A 191 5.44 -24.55 0.27
N PRO A 192 4.74 -25.30 -0.60
CA PRO A 192 4.98 -26.73 -0.76
C PRO A 192 6.42 -26.99 -1.24
N VAL A 193 7.07 -27.99 -0.63
CA VAL A 193 8.46 -28.39 -0.96
C VAL A 193 8.59 -28.79 -2.43
N GLN A 194 7.56 -29.44 -2.98
CA GLN A 194 7.46 -29.82 -4.39
C GLN A 194 6.35 -29.02 -5.06
N GLN A 195 6.43 -28.85 -6.39
CA GLN A 195 5.38 -28.19 -7.15
C GLN A 195 4.09 -29.01 -7.07
N LEU A 196 3.00 -28.39 -6.60
CA LEU A 196 1.68 -28.99 -6.56
C LEU A 196 0.80 -28.30 -7.61
N PRO A 197 0.15 -29.06 -8.53
CA PRO A 197 -0.77 -28.47 -9.49
C PRO A 197 -1.87 -27.68 -8.79
N SER A 198 -2.18 -26.48 -9.30
CA SER A 198 -3.23 -25.59 -8.76
C SER A 198 -2.95 -25.06 -7.35
N PHE A 199 -1.72 -25.19 -6.86
CA PHE A 199 -1.31 -24.50 -5.64
C PHE A 199 -1.40 -22.99 -5.83
N THR A 200 -2.01 -22.31 -4.87
CA THR A 200 -2.12 -20.85 -4.89
C THR A 200 -1.52 -20.23 -3.62
N PRO A 201 -0.65 -19.21 -3.76
CA PRO A 201 -0.03 -18.54 -2.62
C PRO A 201 -0.89 -17.42 -2.00
N MET A 202 -2.02 -17.04 -2.63
CA MET A 202 -3.01 -16.12 -2.05
C MET A 202 -4.15 -16.88 -1.39
N SER A 203 -4.67 -16.36 -0.27
CA SER A 203 -5.94 -16.83 0.28
C SER A 203 -7.12 -16.47 -0.65
N GLU A 204 -8.26 -17.16 -0.50
CA GLU A 204 -9.48 -16.83 -1.25
C GLU A 204 -9.88 -15.36 -1.05
N GLN A 205 -9.77 -14.85 0.19
CA GLN A 205 -10.06 -13.45 0.49
C GLN A 205 -9.12 -12.50 -0.25
N GLN A 206 -7.81 -12.74 -0.25
CA GLN A 206 -6.85 -11.92 -1.00
C GLN A 206 -7.12 -11.96 -2.51
N PHE A 207 -7.51 -13.12 -3.04
CA PHE A 207 -7.83 -13.25 -4.47
C PHE A 207 -9.12 -12.49 -4.85
N ARG A 208 -10.12 -12.45 -3.96
CA ARG A 208 -11.32 -11.61 -4.13
C ARG A 208 -10.94 -10.13 -4.18
N GLU A 209 -10.10 -9.66 -3.27
CA GLU A 209 -9.59 -8.27 -3.26
C GLU A 209 -8.81 -7.94 -4.54
N LEU A 210 -7.90 -8.83 -4.97
CA LEU A 210 -7.19 -8.70 -6.25
C LEU A 210 -8.17 -8.57 -7.42
N THR A 211 -9.19 -9.42 -7.49
CA THR A 211 -10.18 -9.42 -8.57
C THR A 211 -10.94 -8.09 -8.61
N GLN A 212 -11.30 -7.53 -7.46
CA GLN A 212 -11.95 -6.21 -7.37
C GLN A 212 -11.03 -5.09 -7.87
N VAL A 213 -9.77 -5.06 -7.42
CA VAL A 213 -8.73 -4.13 -7.92
C VAL A 213 -8.65 -4.20 -9.44
N LEU A 214 -8.57 -5.42 -9.99
CA LEU A 214 -8.38 -5.64 -11.41
C LEU A 214 -9.59 -5.23 -12.24
N LYS A 215 -10.81 -5.46 -11.75
CA LYS A 215 -12.05 -4.96 -12.39
C LYS A 215 -12.04 -3.42 -12.47
N GLN A 216 -11.64 -2.73 -11.40
CA GLN A 216 -11.54 -1.28 -11.39
C GLN A 216 -10.43 -0.76 -12.32
N ALA A 217 -9.28 -1.41 -12.30
CA ALA A 217 -8.16 -1.11 -13.20
C ALA A 217 -8.57 -1.25 -14.67
N LYS A 218 -9.26 -2.35 -15.01
CA LYS A 218 -9.82 -2.58 -16.35
C LYS A 218 -10.83 -1.50 -16.74
N GLY A 219 -11.75 -1.15 -15.85
CA GLY A 219 -12.72 -0.07 -16.07
C GLY A 219 -12.08 1.30 -16.29
N SER A 220 -10.85 1.49 -15.79
CA SER A 220 -10.03 2.69 -15.99
C SER A 220 -9.12 2.63 -17.24
N GLY A 221 -9.25 1.58 -18.07
CA GLY A 221 -8.48 1.42 -19.30
C GLY A 221 -7.12 0.73 -19.17
N LEU A 222 -6.76 0.25 -17.97
CA LEU A 222 -5.55 -0.56 -17.80
C LEU A 222 -5.77 -1.93 -18.46
N LYS A 223 -4.73 -2.46 -19.12
CA LYS A 223 -4.77 -3.73 -19.85
C LYS A 223 -3.94 -4.81 -19.18
N PHE A 224 -2.91 -4.39 -18.47
CA PHE A 224 -1.93 -5.28 -17.88
C PHE A 224 -1.86 -5.12 -16.37
N VAL A 225 -1.47 -6.21 -15.71
CA VAL A 225 -1.05 -6.19 -14.32
C VAL A 225 0.31 -6.86 -14.21
N TRP A 226 1.23 -6.21 -13.51
CA TRP A 226 2.45 -6.84 -13.02
C TRP A 226 2.25 -7.14 -11.54
N ILE A 227 2.31 -8.41 -11.18
CA ILE A 227 2.17 -8.87 -9.80
C ILE A 227 3.57 -9.14 -9.26
N ASP A 228 3.87 -8.55 -8.10
CA ASP A 228 5.16 -8.72 -7.44
C ASP A 228 5.30 -10.12 -6.87
N TRP A 229 5.93 -11.01 -7.65
CA TRP A 229 6.32 -12.35 -7.21
C TRP A 229 7.66 -12.38 -6.45
N SER A 230 8.31 -11.24 -6.16
CA SER A 230 9.55 -11.22 -5.35
C SER A 230 9.34 -11.74 -3.92
N CYS A 231 8.09 -11.77 -3.47
CA CYS A 231 7.68 -12.34 -2.19
C CYS A 231 7.24 -13.80 -2.31
N VAL A 232 7.41 -14.42 -3.49
CA VAL A 232 7.06 -15.80 -3.81
C VAL A 232 8.33 -16.57 -4.12
N PRO A 233 8.77 -17.50 -3.24
CA PRO A 233 9.92 -18.31 -3.57
C PRO A 233 9.61 -19.10 -4.85
N GLN A 234 10.35 -18.84 -5.92
CA GLN A 234 10.21 -19.56 -7.17
C GLN A 234 10.69 -21.01 -7.01
N TYR A 235 10.20 -21.93 -7.84
CA TYR A 235 10.75 -23.29 -7.91
C TYR A 235 12.03 -23.34 -8.76
N SER A 236 12.35 -22.26 -9.48
CA SER A 236 13.62 -22.12 -10.19
C SER A 236 14.76 -21.68 -9.27
N ASP A 237 15.99 -22.10 -9.56
CA ASP A 237 17.22 -21.71 -8.85
C ASP A 237 17.64 -20.24 -9.10
N THR A 238 16.74 -19.41 -9.62
CA THR A 238 17.03 -18.00 -9.90
C THR A 238 17.15 -17.24 -8.55
N PRO A 239 18.26 -16.52 -8.29
CA PRO A 239 18.45 -15.87 -6.99
C PRO A 239 17.36 -14.84 -6.68
N SER A 240 16.68 -15.00 -5.52
CA SER A 240 15.62 -14.11 -5.00
C SER A 240 16.01 -12.63 -4.96
N VAL A 241 17.30 -12.36 -4.82
CA VAL A 241 17.92 -11.04 -4.83
C VAL A 241 17.63 -10.24 -6.11
N VAL A 242 17.61 -10.93 -7.26
CA VAL A 242 17.27 -10.30 -8.55
C VAL A 242 15.85 -9.74 -8.48
N GLU A 243 14.94 -10.39 -7.77
CA GLU A 243 13.56 -9.96 -7.63
C GLU A 243 13.40 -8.79 -6.66
N VAL A 244 14.13 -8.79 -5.53
CA VAL A 244 14.13 -7.68 -4.58
C VAL A 244 14.61 -6.39 -5.25
N LEU A 245 15.70 -6.47 -6.02
CA LEU A 245 16.21 -5.31 -6.77
C LEU A 245 15.28 -4.85 -7.89
N ARG A 246 14.63 -5.80 -8.59
CA ARG A 246 13.65 -5.50 -9.64
C ARG A 246 12.43 -4.80 -9.08
N SER A 247 11.89 -5.28 -7.97
CA SER A 247 10.72 -4.71 -7.32
C SER A 247 10.93 -3.21 -7.05
N LYS A 248 12.08 -2.82 -6.47
CA LYS A 248 12.43 -1.41 -6.20
C LYS A 248 12.31 -0.54 -7.44
N VAL A 249 12.93 -0.97 -8.54
CA VAL A 249 12.97 -0.17 -9.76
C VAL A 249 11.60 -0.14 -10.45
N PHE A 250 10.87 -1.25 -10.40
CA PHE A 250 9.57 -1.37 -11.06
C PHE A 250 8.52 -0.51 -10.35
N TYR A 251 8.49 -0.51 -9.01
CA TYR A 251 7.58 0.34 -8.24
C TYR A 251 7.87 1.83 -8.44
N ILE A 252 9.14 2.26 -8.48
CA ILE A 252 9.45 3.68 -8.71
C ILE A 252 8.92 4.14 -10.07
N ARG A 253 9.02 3.30 -11.11
CA ARG A 253 8.52 3.59 -12.48
C ARG A 253 7.02 3.36 -12.65
N ALA A 254 6.36 2.65 -11.74
CA ALA A 254 4.95 2.30 -11.83
C ALA A 254 4.05 3.54 -11.92
N ARG A 255 3.02 3.54 -12.77
CA ARG A 255 2.11 4.68 -12.90
C ARG A 255 0.76 4.50 -12.21
N ALA A 256 0.41 3.25 -11.95
CA ALA A 256 -0.70 2.84 -11.11
C ALA A 256 -0.19 1.73 -10.21
N MET A 257 -0.55 1.78 -8.93
CA MET A 257 -0.17 0.76 -7.97
C MET A 257 -1.33 0.42 -7.06
N ALA A 258 -1.32 -0.80 -6.55
CA ALA A 258 -2.19 -1.23 -5.47
C ALA A 258 -1.43 -2.19 -4.56
N ILE A 259 -1.79 -2.19 -3.27
CA ILE A 259 -1.33 -3.20 -2.33
C ILE A 259 -2.55 -4.02 -1.94
N ILE A 260 -2.51 -5.33 -2.17
CA ILE A 260 -3.62 -6.20 -1.77
C ILE A 260 -3.61 -6.33 -0.24
N PRO A 261 -4.69 -5.91 0.45
CA PRO A 261 -4.79 -6.04 1.88
C PRO A 261 -4.88 -7.50 2.31
N THR A 262 -4.23 -7.81 3.43
CA THR A 262 -4.48 -9.04 4.17
C THR A 262 -5.41 -8.71 5.32
N PHE A 263 -6.63 -9.22 5.23
CA PHE A 263 -7.62 -9.10 6.27
C PHE A 263 -7.53 -10.27 7.24
N GLN A 264 -7.81 -9.99 8.51
CA GLN A 264 -7.94 -10.97 9.59
C GLN A 264 -9.35 -10.86 10.18
N PRO A 265 -9.96 -11.95 10.64
CA PRO A 265 -11.25 -11.90 11.32
C PRO A 265 -11.22 -10.94 12.51
N LEU A 266 -12.34 -10.28 12.78
CA LEU A 266 -12.48 -9.55 14.04
C LEU A 266 -12.35 -10.52 15.23
N PRO A 267 -11.73 -10.12 16.36
CA PRO A 267 -11.61 -10.98 17.53
C PRO A 267 -12.98 -11.42 18.05
N ASP A 268 -13.08 -12.71 18.41
CA ASP A 268 -14.27 -13.29 19.03
C ASP A 268 -14.25 -13.14 20.57
N ASP A 269 -13.93 -11.94 21.06
CA ASP A 269 -13.87 -11.61 22.50
C ASP A 269 -15.21 -11.09 23.05
N GLY A 270 -16.20 -10.90 22.18
CA GLY A 270 -17.52 -10.32 22.48
C GLY A 270 -17.55 -8.82 22.80
N VAL A 271 -16.40 -8.21 23.11
CA VAL A 271 -16.28 -6.80 23.52
C VAL A 271 -15.95 -5.91 22.34
N THR A 272 -15.04 -6.34 21.47
CA THR A 272 -14.54 -5.57 20.32
C THR A 272 -15.64 -5.25 19.34
N ARG A 273 -16.40 -6.26 18.90
CA ARG A 273 -17.53 -6.08 17.99
C ARG A 273 -18.60 -5.17 18.60
N ALA A 274 -18.90 -5.36 19.89
CA ALA A 274 -19.88 -4.56 20.60
C ALA A 274 -19.43 -3.10 20.72
N LEU A 275 -18.15 -2.84 21.02
CA LEU A 275 -17.56 -1.51 21.06
C LEU A 275 -17.63 -0.81 19.72
N ILE A 276 -17.18 -1.46 18.65
CA ILE A 276 -17.24 -0.88 17.30
C ILE A 276 -18.69 -0.58 16.90
N SER A 277 -19.63 -1.48 17.20
CA SER A 277 -21.06 -1.29 16.93
C SER A 277 -21.64 -0.08 17.68
N ARG A 278 -21.33 0.06 18.99
CA ARG A 278 -21.78 1.20 19.78
C ARG A 278 -21.18 2.52 19.31
N VAL A 279 -19.87 2.54 19.03
CA VAL A 279 -19.17 3.71 18.51
C VAL A 279 -19.77 4.13 17.17
N ARG A 280 -20.00 3.19 16.25
CA ARG A 280 -20.69 3.45 14.98
C ARG A 280 -22.06 4.10 15.19
N ASP A 281 -22.87 3.56 16.11
CA ASP A 281 -24.22 4.07 16.34
C ASP A 281 -24.23 5.41 17.10
N MET A 282 -23.22 5.65 17.94
CA MET A 282 -22.97 6.96 18.56
C MET A 282 -22.59 8.00 17.53
N LEU A 283 -21.64 7.70 16.63
CA LEU A 283 -21.20 8.59 15.55
C LEU A 283 -22.37 9.01 14.65
N LYS A 284 -23.31 8.10 14.36
CA LYS A 284 -24.54 8.42 13.59
C LYS A 284 -25.47 9.43 14.29
N ARG A 285 -25.38 9.58 15.61
CA ARG A 285 -26.26 10.44 16.42
C ARG A 285 -25.61 11.75 16.83
N ARG A 286 -24.27 11.84 16.75
CA ARG A 286 -23.51 13.04 17.10
C ARG A 286 -23.81 14.18 16.12
N SER A 287 -23.97 15.38 16.66
CA SER A 287 -24.32 16.58 15.90
C SER A 287 -23.11 17.45 15.53
N ASP A 288 -21.98 17.26 16.22
CA ASP A 288 -20.69 17.85 15.89
C ASP A 288 -20.10 17.18 14.63
N ASP A 289 -19.31 17.91 13.84
CA ASP A 289 -18.62 17.44 12.62
C ASP A 289 -19.32 16.30 11.86
N GLN A 290 -20.52 16.59 11.33
CA GLN A 290 -21.44 15.60 10.77
C GLN A 290 -20.80 14.75 9.67
N LEU A 291 -19.86 15.31 8.90
CA LEU A 291 -19.21 14.64 7.80
C LEU A 291 -18.21 13.58 8.28
N LEU A 292 -17.28 13.92 9.18
CA LEU A 292 -16.31 12.95 9.71
C LEU A 292 -17.01 11.82 10.46
N ASN A 293 -18.02 12.17 11.24
CA ASN A 293 -18.82 11.21 12.00
C ASN A 293 -19.52 10.21 11.07
N ALA A 294 -20.16 10.68 9.99
CA ALA A 294 -20.84 9.80 9.05
C ALA A 294 -19.86 8.92 8.25
N ILE A 295 -18.71 9.46 7.83
CA ILE A 295 -17.68 8.69 7.13
C ILE A 295 -17.15 7.57 8.05
N ALA A 296 -16.74 7.91 9.27
CA ALA A 296 -16.26 6.94 10.24
C ALA A 296 -17.33 5.88 10.53
N ALA A 297 -18.58 6.28 10.77
CA ALA A 297 -19.67 5.34 11.01
C ALA A 297 -19.94 4.41 9.81
N ALA A 298 -19.88 4.92 8.58
CA ALA A 298 -20.08 4.11 7.39
C ALA A 298 -18.99 3.03 7.25
N VAL A 299 -17.73 3.40 7.44
CA VAL A 299 -16.60 2.48 7.33
C VAL A 299 -16.57 1.46 8.48
N LEU A 300 -16.88 1.88 9.72
CA LEU A 300 -17.06 0.94 10.83
C LEU A 300 -18.22 -0.04 10.58
N GLY A 301 -19.29 0.42 9.92
CA GLY A 301 -20.36 -0.44 9.43
C GLY A 301 -19.85 -1.51 8.47
N ALA A 302 -19.08 -1.11 7.45
CA ALA A 302 -18.50 -2.03 6.48
C ALA A 302 -17.54 -3.05 7.12
N ILE A 303 -16.70 -2.63 8.07
CA ILE A 303 -15.80 -3.54 8.82
C ILE A 303 -16.62 -4.59 9.60
N LEU A 304 -17.71 -4.17 10.24
CA LEU A 304 -18.60 -5.08 10.98
C LEU A 304 -19.32 -6.07 10.06
N GLU A 305 -19.75 -5.63 8.87
CA GLU A 305 -20.44 -6.46 7.87
C GLU A 305 -19.48 -7.46 7.20
N LYS A 306 -18.26 -7.03 6.88
CA LYS A 306 -17.19 -7.87 6.32
C LYS A 306 -16.65 -8.88 7.33
N ASP A 307 -16.85 -8.59 8.61
CA ASP A 307 -16.33 -9.35 9.74
C ASP A 307 -14.81 -9.57 9.74
N ALA A 308 -14.08 -8.61 9.16
CA ALA A 308 -12.64 -8.68 9.05
C ALA A 308 -12.03 -7.28 8.99
N MET A 309 -10.79 -7.15 9.46
CA MET A 309 -10.04 -5.91 9.48
C MET A 309 -8.63 -6.11 8.92
N ALA A 310 -8.08 -5.09 8.26
CA ALA A 310 -6.69 -5.16 7.81
C ALA A 310 -5.76 -5.12 9.03
N GLY A 311 -4.83 -6.07 9.12
CA GLY A 311 -3.87 -6.13 10.22
C GLY A 311 -2.67 -5.22 9.98
N ARG A 312 -1.90 -4.93 11.04
CA ARG A 312 -0.72 -4.08 10.95
C ARG A 312 0.38 -4.54 9.99
N GLU A 313 0.40 -5.83 9.72
CA GLU A 313 1.31 -6.48 8.79
C GLU A 313 1.15 -5.93 7.36
N HIS A 314 -0.07 -5.55 6.99
CA HIS A 314 -0.36 -4.87 5.73
C HIS A 314 0.32 -3.50 5.67
N PHE A 315 0.29 -2.76 6.79
CA PHE A 315 0.90 -1.44 6.87
C PHE A 315 2.40 -1.47 6.74
N ALA A 316 3.08 -2.44 7.36
CA ALA A 316 4.54 -2.56 7.22
C ALA A 316 4.97 -2.62 5.75
N ARG A 317 4.16 -3.26 4.89
CA ARG A 317 4.42 -3.32 3.44
C ARG A 317 4.18 -1.96 2.76
N VAL A 318 3.08 -1.29 3.10
CA VAL A 318 2.75 0.05 2.61
C VAL A 318 3.86 1.04 2.98
N TRP A 319 4.24 1.09 4.26
CA TRP A 319 5.31 1.93 4.78
C TRP A 319 6.63 1.67 4.07
N THR A 320 7.05 0.40 4.00
CA THR A 320 8.30 0.02 3.35
C THR A 320 8.33 0.46 1.89
N LEU A 321 7.23 0.33 1.17
CA LEU A 321 7.18 0.68 -0.24
C LEU A 321 7.14 2.20 -0.46
N ALA A 322 6.28 2.90 0.28
CA ALA A 322 6.16 4.35 0.19
C ALA A 322 7.46 5.05 0.57
N GLU A 323 8.12 4.60 1.63
CA GLU A 323 9.40 5.13 2.09
C GLU A 323 10.52 4.85 1.07
N ARG A 324 10.56 3.64 0.51
CA ARG A 324 11.47 3.32 -0.61
C ARG A 324 11.28 4.25 -1.79
N MET A 325 10.06 4.64 -2.12
CA MET A 325 9.79 5.54 -3.25
C MET A 325 10.08 7.01 -2.93
N ALA A 326 9.80 7.45 -1.70
CA ALA A 326 10.10 8.79 -1.22
C ALA A 326 11.60 9.11 -1.35
N ARG A 327 12.46 8.14 -1.04
CA ARG A 327 13.93 8.21 -1.25
C ARG A 327 14.36 8.49 -2.70
N HIS A 328 13.52 8.18 -3.68
CA HIS A 328 13.77 8.44 -5.11
C HIS A 328 12.95 9.63 -5.63
N GLY A 329 12.51 10.52 -4.74
CA GLY A 329 11.80 11.75 -5.09
C GLY A 329 10.31 11.57 -5.38
N ARG A 330 9.75 10.39 -5.11
CA ARG A 330 8.32 10.11 -5.30
C ARG A 330 7.62 10.00 -3.95
N ARG A 331 7.11 11.13 -3.47
CA ARG A 331 6.36 11.21 -2.21
C ARG A 331 4.89 10.95 -2.47
N GLU A 332 4.32 10.02 -1.71
CA GLU A 332 2.91 9.66 -1.81
C GLU A 332 2.24 9.78 -0.44
N GLN A 333 0.94 10.10 -0.49
CA GLN A 333 0.11 10.31 0.69
C GLN A 333 -0.45 8.98 1.19
N LEU A 334 -0.89 8.94 2.44
CA LEU A 334 -1.50 7.77 3.06
C LEU A 334 -2.68 7.22 2.24
N ASN A 335 -3.58 8.09 1.77
CA ASN A 335 -4.75 7.74 0.97
C ASN A 335 -4.44 7.27 -0.46
N HIS A 336 -3.19 7.43 -0.94
CA HIS A 336 -2.77 6.83 -2.20
C HIS A 336 -2.53 5.32 -2.06
N TRP A 337 -2.27 4.85 -0.84
CA TRP A 337 -1.81 3.48 -0.55
C TRP A 337 -2.76 2.62 0.27
N LEU A 338 -3.58 3.25 1.11
CA LEU A 338 -4.56 2.55 1.93
C LEU A 338 -5.97 3.00 1.58
N SER A 339 -6.89 2.05 1.39
CA SER A 339 -8.31 2.36 1.45
C SER A 339 -8.65 2.81 2.86
N LEU A 340 -9.70 3.62 3.00
CA LEU A 340 -10.12 4.08 4.31
C LEU A 340 -10.55 2.89 5.19
N GLU A 341 -11.13 1.83 4.61
CA GLU A 341 -11.44 0.58 5.33
C GLU A 341 -10.18 -0.09 5.87
N ALA A 342 -9.15 -0.27 5.04
CA ALA A 342 -7.91 -0.88 5.48
C ALA A 342 -7.24 -0.03 6.57
N TRP A 343 -7.24 1.29 6.42
CA TRP A 343 -6.70 2.21 7.40
C TRP A 343 -7.46 2.15 8.75
N LEU A 344 -8.78 2.26 8.75
CA LEU A 344 -9.55 2.18 10.00
C LEU A 344 -9.55 0.77 10.60
N GLY A 345 -9.51 -0.27 9.76
CA GLY A 345 -9.31 -1.66 10.22
C GLY A 345 -7.97 -1.84 10.93
N MET A 346 -6.91 -1.22 10.44
CA MET A 346 -5.62 -1.20 11.13
C MET A 346 -5.64 -0.38 12.42
N VAL A 347 -6.46 0.67 12.52
CA VAL A 347 -6.68 1.38 13.79
C VAL A 347 -7.37 0.45 14.79
N VAL A 348 -8.34 -0.36 14.35
CA VAL A 348 -8.92 -1.41 15.20
C VAL A 348 -7.85 -2.42 15.64
N ASP A 349 -7.03 -2.95 14.72
CA ASP A 349 -5.94 -3.87 15.04
C ASP A 349 -4.93 -3.25 16.03
N ALA A 350 -4.60 -1.96 15.86
CA ALA A 350 -3.74 -1.21 16.76
C ALA A 350 -4.35 -1.07 18.15
N MET A 351 -5.65 -0.75 18.28
CA MET A 351 -6.34 -0.71 19.56
C MET A 351 -6.23 -2.04 20.31
N LEU A 352 -6.38 -3.16 19.60
CA LEU A 352 -6.42 -4.50 20.18
C LEU A 352 -5.04 -5.00 20.56
N ARG A 353 -4.08 -5.01 19.63
CA ARG A 353 -2.75 -5.58 19.89
C ARG A 353 -1.91 -4.73 20.84
N SER A 354 -2.21 -3.43 20.93
CA SER A 354 -1.59 -2.57 21.95
C SER A 354 -1.95 -3.00 23.37
N THR A 355 -3.05 -3.75 23.56
CA THR A 355 -3.43 -4.29 24.86
C THR A 355 -2.52 -5.45 25.27
N GLU A 356 -1.92 -6.13 24.28
CA GLU A 356 -1.02 -7.26 24.46
C GLU A 356 0.45 -6.82 24.49
N ASP A 357 0.84 -5.86 23.63
CA ASP A 357 2.20 -5.34 23.51
C ASP A 357 2.19 -3.82 23.23
N LYS A 358 2.71 -3.03 24.18
CA LYS A 358 2.77 -1.56 24.06
C LYS A 358 3.77 -1.07 23.00
N SER A 359 4.74 -1.88 22.59
CA SER A 359 5.73 -1.51 21.58
C SER A 359 5.14 -1.60 20.16
N ALA A 360 4.18 -2.50 19.94
CA ALA A 360 3.49 -2.70 18.67
C ALA A 360 2.80 -1.46 18.07
N SER A 361 2.53 -0.43 18.87
CA SER A 361 1.79 0.77 18.46
C SER A 361 2.66 1.97 18.13
N GLN A 362 3.99 1.88 18.30
CA GLN A 362 4.88 3.04 18.11
C GLN A 362 4.79 3.64 16.70
N VAL A 363 4.73 2.79 15.66
CA VAL A 363 4.56 3.22 14.26
C VAL A 363 3.23 3.90 14.05
N TYR A 364 2.16 3.27 14.53
CA TYR A 364 0.81 3.83 14.45
C TYR A 364 0.73 5.19 15.09
N ARG A 365 1.28 5.37 16.29
CA ARG A 365 1.36 6.65 16.97
C ARG A 365 2.10 7.71 16.15
N LYS A 366 3.20 7.32 15.49
CA LYS A 366 3.97 8.23 14.63
C LYS A 366 3.13 8.76 13.47
N ILE A 367 2.34 7.90 12.82
CA ILE A 367 1.53 8.27 11.63
C ILE A 367 0.23 8.94 12.00
N LEU A 368 -0.45 8.42 13.03
CA LEU A 368 -1.63 9.05 13.64
C LEU A 368 -1.32 10.45 14.18
N GLY A 369 -0.04 10.72 14.46
CA GLY A 369 0.42 11.96 15.03
C GLY A 369 0.09 12.07 16.52
N LYS A 370 0.53 13.17 17.13
CA LYS A 370 0.46 13.37 18.58
C LYS A 370 -0.97 13.27 19.14
N SER A 371 -1.96 13.79 18.41
CA SER A 371 -3.36 13.81 18.88
C SER A 371 -3.96 12.41 18.96
N ALA A 372 -4.02 11.69 17.82
CA ALA A 372 -4.57 10.34 17.81
C ALA A 372 -3.68 9.32 18.55
N GLY A 373 -2.36 9.53 18.61
CA GLY A 373 -1.49 8.74 19.48
C GLY A 373 -1.84 8.87 20.96
N SER A 374 -2.16 10.09 21.42
CA SER A 374 -2.59 10.33 22.81
C SER A 374 -3.97 9.71 23.10
N LEU A 375 -4.88 9.77 22.13
CA LEU A 375 -6.19 9.10 22.21
C LEU A 375 -6.02 7.58 22.31
N LEU A 376 -5.17 6.99 21.47
CA LEU A 376 -4.84 5.57 21.50
C LEU A 376 -4.30 5.17 22.88
N ASP A 377 -3.35 5.92 23.45
CA ASP A 377 -2.82 5.66 24.79
C ASP A 377 -3.92 5.76 25.88
N ALA A 378 -4.83 6.73 25.75
CA ALA A 378 -5.91 6.97 26.72
C ALA A 378 -6.99 5.89 26.73
N ILE A 379 -7.20 5.16 25.62
CA ILE A 379 -8.18 4.07 25.55
C ILE A 379 -7.61 2.72 25.98
N MET A 380 -6.28 2.56 26.04
CA MET A 380 -5.66 1.25 26.27
C MET A 380 -6.08 0.58 27.57
N ALA A 381 -5.88 1.24 28.71
CA ALA A 381 -6.21 0.67 30.01
C ALA A 381 -7.73 0.44 30.19
N PRO A 382 -8.61 1.38 29.80
CA PRO A 382 -10.05 1.14 29.68
C PRO A 382 -10.42 -0.10 28.88
N LEU A 383 -9.84 -0.26 27.69
CA LEU A 383 -10.17 -1.36 26.77
C LEU A 383 -9.73 -2.71 27.34
N VAL A 384 -8.51 -2.80 27.91
CA VAL A 384 -8.03 -4.01 28.62
C VAL A 384 -9.01 -4.41 29.71
N LYS A 385 -9.48 -3.46 30.52
CA LYS A 385 -10.44 -3.72 31.60
C LYS A 385 -11.77 -4.21 31.06
N ALA A 386 -12.29 -3.60 30.00
CA ALA A 386 -13.54 -4.01 29.36
C ALA A 386 -13.44 -5.43 28.78
N ILE A 387 -12.35 -5.76 28.07
CA ILE A 387 -12.09 -7.10 27.52
C ILE A 387 -11.99 -8.14 28.64
N LYS A 388 -11.18 -7.88 29.67
CA LYS A 388 -10.98 -8.81 30.80
C LYS A 388 -12.28 -9.10 31.57
N THR A 389 -13.13 -8.10 31.73
CA THR A 389 -14.39 -8.22 32.48
C THR A 389 -15.57 -8.62 31.62
N ARG A 390 -15.41 -8.63 30.29
CA ARG A 390 -16.50 -8.73 29.31
C ARG A 390 -17.64 -7.73 29.54
N ASN A 391 -17.32 -6.57 30.11
CA ASN A 391 -18.30 -5.54 30.47
C ASN A 391 -17.79 -4.15 30.06
N MET A 392 -18.41 -3.61 29.01
CA MET A 392 -18.09 -2.28 28.49
C MET A 392 -18.62 -1.12 29.33
N HIS A 393 -19.62 -1.36 30.18
CA HIS A 393 -20.24 -0.31 31.01
C HIS A 393 -19.40 0.08 32.24
N LEU A 394 -18.28 -0.60 32.48
CA LEU A 394 -17.41 -0.33 33.63
C LEU A 394 -16.43 0.82 33.39
N VAL A 395 -16.44 1.43 32.21
CA VAL A 395 -15.49 2.48 31.85
C VAL A 395 -16.18 3.62 31.10
N ASP A 396 -16.57 4.64 31.85
CA ASP A 396 -17.22 5.84 31.32
C ASP A 396 -16.33 6.58 30.30
N GLY A 397 -16.93 7.02 29.19
CA GLY A 397 -16.27 7.79 28.15
C GLY A 397 -15.32 6.98 27.25
N LEU A 398 -15.32 5.65 27.34
CA LEU A 398 -14.54 4.81 26.42
C LEU A 398 -15.06 4.94 24.98
N GLU A 399 -16.36 4.82 24.76
CA GLU A 399 -16.96 4.97 23.44
C GLU A 399 -16.66 6.35 22.83
N ASP A 400 -16.68 7.41 23.65
CA ASP A 400 -16.44 8.77 23.16
C ASP A 400 -15.01 8.98 22.67
N LYS A 401 -14.02 8.46 23.40
CA LYS A 401 -12.61 8.52 23.01
C LYS A 401 -12.31 7.68 21.78
N VAL A 402 -12.97 6.52 21.66
CA VAL A 402 -12.82 5.65 20.49
C VAL A 402 -13.47 6.31 19.26
N ALA A 403 -14.63 6.94 19.41
CA ALA A 403 -15.27 7.73 18.36
C ALA A 403 -14.36 8.89 17.88
N GLU A 404 -13.75 9.63 18.82
CA GLU A 404 -12.80 10.69 18.51
C GLU A 404 -11.54 10.17 17.81
N LEU A 405 -11.02 9.00 18.23
CA LEU A 405 -9.89 8.34 17.57
C LEU A 405 -10.20 8.02 16.10
N PHE A 406 -11.37 7.46 15.80
CA PHE A 406 -11.76 7.15 14.42
C PHE A 406 -11.94 8.41 13.57
N CYS A 407 -12.56 9.47 14.09
CA CYS A 407 -12.68 10.73 13.36
C CYS A 407 -11.31 11.38 13.10
N THR A 408 -10.41 11.32 14.08
CA THR A 408 -9.03 11.78 13.92
C THR A 408 -8.29 10.94 12.88
N ALA A 409 -8.48 9.62 12.87
CA ALA A 409 -7.89 8.72 11.89
C ALA A 409 -8.39 9.01 10.46
N VAL A 410 -9.68 9.32 10.27
CA VAL A 410 -10.23 9.79 8.99
C VAL A 410 -9.55 11.09 8.56
N SER A 411 -9.39 12.04 9.47
CA SER A 411 -8.71 13.32 9.20
C SER A 411 -7.26 13.12 8.78
N VAL A 412 -6.53 12.22 9.47
CA VAL A 412 -5.15 11.84 9.12
C VAL A 412 -5.10 11.22 7.72
N TRP A 413 -6.05 10.35 7.38
CA TRP A 413 -6.14 9.74 6.04
C TRP A 413 -6.39 10.76 4.93
N GLN A 414 -7.19 11.79 5.19
CA GLN A 414 -7.46 12.87 4.23
C GLN A 414 -6.33 13.90 4.12
N SER A 415 -5.45 13.96 5.11
CA SER A 415 -4.37 14.94 5.15
C SER A 415 -3.31 14.70 4.07
N VAL A 416 -2.55 15.74 3.74
CA VAL A 416 -1.39 15.67 2.82
C VAL A 416 -0.18 14.96 3.44
N ASN A 417 -0.35 14.24 4.55
CA ASN A 417 0.72 13.53 5.23
C ASN A 417 1.34 12.48 4.30
N THR A 418 2.62 12.69 3.99
CA THR A 418 3.41 11.77 3.18
C THR A 418 3.95 10.64 4.03
N LEU A 419 3.94 9.43 3.47
CA LEU A 419 4.53 8.24 4.08
C LEU A 419 6.05 8.22 3.82
N GLU A 420 6.78 9.11 4.47
CA GLU A 420 8.23 9.20 4.34
C GLU A 420 8.94 9.32 5.68
N GLU A 421 10.15 8.79 5.72
CA GLU A 421 11.10 9.02 6.80
C GLU A 421 12.46 9.34 6.19
N VAL A 422 13.06 10.45 6.61
CA VAL A 422 14.39 10.84 6.13
C VAL A 422 15.41 9.87 6.73
N PRO A 423 16.14 9.09 5.91
CA PRO A 423 17.04 8.06 6.40
C PRO A 423 18.38 8.69 6.82
N THR A 424 18.35 9.43 7.92
CA THR A 424 19.52 10.07 8.56
C THR A 424 20.49 9.01 9.15
N LYS A 425 21.68 9.43 9.61
CA LYS A 425 22.58 8.53 10.35
C LYS A 425 21.90 7.93 11.60
N ALA A 426 21.22 8.78 12.36
CA ALA A 426 20.46 8.36 13.55
C ALA A 426 19.37 7.34 13.19
N TRP A 427 18.66 7.58 12.08
CA TRP A 427 17.69 6.61 11.55
C TRP A 427 18.34 5.28 11.22
N LEU A 428 19.45 5.28 10.49
CA LEU A 428 20.15 4.06 10.10
C LEU A 428 20.62 3.27 11.33
N ARG A 429 21.12 3.97 12.34
CA ARG A 429 21.52 3.39 13.62
C ARG A 429 20.34 2.70 14.31
N LEU A 430 19.19 3.38 14.43
CA LEU A 430 17.97 2.81 15.01
C LEU A 430 17.48 1.61 14.19
N TYR A 431 17.42 1.73 12.87
CA TYR A 431 17.00 0.65 11.96
C TYR A 431 17.84 -0.62 12.11
N LEU A 432 19.14 -0.47 12.32
CA LEU A 432 20.06 -1.60 12.51
C LEU A 432 19.91 -2.25 13.89
N LEU A 433 19.73 -1.46 14.95
CA LEU A 433 19.72 -1.94 16.33
C LEU A 433 18.35 -2.42 16.82
N GLU A 434 17.28 -1.72 16.44
CA GLU A 434 15.90 -1.91 16.92
C GLU A 434 15.11 -2.84 16.00
N THR A 435 15.62 -4.05 15.82
CA THR A 435 15.04 -5.10 14.95
C THR A 435 13.63 -5.53 15.35
N ASP A 436 13.27 -5.32 16.62
CA ASP A 436 12.11 -5.94 17.26
C ASP A 436 10.88 -5.01 17.29
N LEU A 437 11.00 -3.77 16.81
CA LEU A 437 9.89 -2.82 16.78
C LEU A 437 8.81 -3.13 15.72
N GLY A 438 9.01 -4.19 14.93
CA GLY A 438 7.98 -4.71 13.99
C GLY A 438 7.65 -3.79 12.80
N VAL A 439 8.34 -2.65 12.67
CA VAL A 439 8.09 -1.63 11.63
C VAL A 439 8.61 -2.08 10.27
N TYR A 440 9.84 -2.60 10.27
CA TYR A 440 10.62 -2.93 9.08
C TYR A 440 10.70 -4.43 8.92
N GLN A 441 9.54 -5.05 8.69
CA GLN A 441 9.50 -6.48 8.48
C GLN A 441 10.01 -6.86 7.10
N ALA A 442 10.94 -7.80 7.09
CA ALA A 442 11.40 -8.48 5.91
C ALA A 442 11.15 -9.99 6.04
N TRP A 443 11.28 -10.73 4.95
CA TRP A 443 11.15 -12.19 4.96
C TRP A 443 12.23 -12.85 5.83
N SER A 444 13.43 -12.28 5.83
CA SER A 444 14.54 -12.66 6.71
C SER A 444 15.30 -11.42 7.21
N GLU A 445 16.08 -11.58 8.28
CA GLU A 445 16.95 -10.51 8.79
C GLU A 445 17.97 -10.04 7.72
N ALA A 446 18.45 -10.96 6.86
CA ALA A 446 19.34 -10.62 5.75
C ALA A 446 18.66 -9.71 4.72
N ASP A 447 17.40 -10.00 4.38
CA ASP A 447 16.62 -9.16 3.46
C ASP A 447 16.44 -7.73 3.99
N ARG A 448 16.37 -7.56 5.32
CA ARG A 448 16.30 -6.23 5.95
C ARG A 448 17.56 -5.40 5.70
N VAL A 449 18.74 -6.03 5.71
CA VAL A 449 20.01 -5.37 5.36
C VAL A 449 20.01 -4.98 3.88
N TRP A 450 19.65 -5.92 3.01
CA TRP A 450 19.64 -5.70 1.56
C TRP A 450 18.63 -4.63 1.13
N ALA A 451 17.50 -4.52 1.82
CA ALA A 451 16.47 -3.52 1.56
C ALA A 451 16.99 -2.08 1.58
N ILE A 452 17.97 -1.78 2.44
CA ILE A 452 18.56 -0.45 2.59
C ILE A 452 19.98 -0.35 2.05
N TYR A 453 20.67 -1.47 1.82
CA TYR A 453 22.08 -1.48 1.43
C TYR A 453 22.35 -0.56 0.24
N SER A 454 21.57 -0.75 -0.84
CA SER A 454 21.70 0.09 -2.02
C SER A 454 21.61 1.57 -1.64
N TYR A 455 20.63 2.02 -0.87
CA TYR A 455 20.48 3.45 -0.55
C TYR A 455 21.75 4.13 0.01
N TYR A 456 22.53 3.41 0.82
CA TYR A 456 23.72 3.94 1.48
C TYR A 456 25.04 3.52 0.81
N CYS A 457 25.04 2.42 0.07
CA CYS A 457 26.23 1.77 -0.43
C CYS A 457 25.99 1.20 -1.83
N TRP A 458 26.93 1.43 -2.74
CA TRP A 458 26.84 0.99 -4.14
C TRP A 458 27.89 -0.05 -4.53
N LYS A 459 28.64 -0.60 -3.57
CA LYS A 459 29.70 -1.57 -3.83
C LYS A 459 29.11 -2.89 -4.31
N LYS A 460 29.71 -3.48 -5.35
CA LYS A 460 29.36 -4.83 -5.78
C LYS A 460 29.81 -5.82 -4.71
N VAL A 461 28.82 -6.47 -4.10
CA VAL A 461 29.00 -7.56 -3.14
C VAL A 461 28.36 -8.82 -3.72
N ASP A 462 28.67 -9.98 -3.17
CA ASP A 462 27.95 -11.21 -3.47
C ASP A 462 26.76 -11.33 -2.53
N TRP A 463 25.55 -11.43 -3.06
CA TRP A 463 24.33 -11.22 -2.29
C TRP A 463 23.81 -12.54 -1.71
N GLY A 464 24.26 -13.67 -2.27
CA GLY A 464 23.89 -15.01 -1.83
C GLY A 464 24.82 -15.59 -0.76
N SER A 465 25.97 -14.95 -0.49
CA SER A 465 26.95 -15.45 0.47
C SER A 465 26.90 -14.73 1.82
N PRO A 466 27.15 -15.45 2.92
CA PRO A 466 27.33 -14.86 4.25
C PRO A 466 28.42 -13.77 4.27
N GLU A 467 29.50 -13.95 3.51
CA GLU A 467 30.63 -13.02 3.41
C GLU A 467 30.20 -11.69 2.78
N GLY A 468 29.39 -11.74 1.73
CA GLY A 468 28.89 -10.53 1.10
C GLY A 468 27.82 -9.82 1.94
N LEU A 469 26.99 -10.55 2.68
CA LEU A 469 26.10 -9.96 3.69
C LEU A 469 26.89 -9.26 4.81
N ALA A 470 27.97 -9.88 5.29
CA ALA A 470 28.85 -9.27 6.29
C ALA A 470 29.55 -8.01 5.74
N LEU A 471 30.00 -8.03 4.48
CA LEU A 471 30.60 -6.86 3.81
C LEU A 471 29.58 -5.72 3.64
N ALA A 472 28.34 -6.05 3.29
CA ALA A 472 27.27 -5.08 3.17
C ALA A 472 26.94 -4.42 4.51
N LEU A 473 26.80 -5.24 5.56
CA LEU A 473 26.56 -4.76 6.92
C LEU A 473 27.70 -3.85 7.42
N ARG A 474 28.97 -4.20 7.14
CA ARG A 474 30.12 -3.33 7.49
C ARG A 474 30.00 -1.94 6.87
N GLY A 475 29.64 -1.85 5.59
CA GLY A 475 29.45 -0.57 4.92
C GLY A 475 28.35 0.28 5.58
N LEU A 476 27.21 -0.33 5.91
CA LEU A 476 26.12 0.37 6.60
C LEU A 476 26.51 0.84 8.00
N VAL A 477 27.18 -0.01 8.77
CA VAL A 477 27.60 0.31 10.15
C VAL A 477 28.60 1.46 10.18
N GLN A 478 29.51 1.53 9.22
CA GLN A 478 30.44 2.67 9.08
C GLN A 478 29.72 4.00 8.87
N ILE A 479 28.58 3.99 8.17
CA ILE A 479 27.77 5.19 7.93
C ILE A 479 26.90 5.52 9.15
N ALA A 480 26.40 4.49 9.83
CA ALA A 480 25.51 4.60 10.99
C ALA A 480 26.23 5.14 12.23
N ALA A 481 27.51 4.83 12.39
CA ALA A 481 28.31 5.27 13.53
C ALA A 481 28.48 6.80 13.54
N ASP A 482 28.31 7.42 14.70
CA ASP A 482 28.49 8.85 14.91
C ASP A 482 29.23 9.12 16.23
N GLY A 483 30.19 10.06 16.24
CA GLY A 483 30.94 10.44 17.45
C GLY A 483 31.67 9.26 18.13
N ASP A 484 31.30 8.98 19.38
CA ASP A 484 31.90 7.96 20.28
C ASP A 484 31.42 6.52 20.02
N ASP A 485 30.58 6.30 19.01
CA ASP A 485 30.10 4.96 18.68
C ASP A 485 31.25 4.04 18.23
N ASP A 486 31.37 2.85 18.83
CA ASP A 486 32.25 1.81 18.31
C ASP A 486 31.51 1.02 17.20
N PRO A 487 31.88 1.20 15.91
CA PRO A 487 31.23 0.49 14.81
C PRO A 487 31.35 -1.04 14.98
N LYS A 488 32.37 -1.54 15.69
CA LYS A 488 32.52 -2.97 15.96
C LYS A 488 31.41 -3.50 16.86
N GLN A 489 30.97 -2.72 17.84
CA GLN A 489 29.88 -3.10 18.73
C GLN A 489 28.54 -3.15 17.99
N ILE A 490 28.26 -2.14 17.16
CA ILE A 490 27.05 -2.13 16.32
C ILE A 490 27.06 -3.34 15.38
N PHE A 491 28.18 -3.59 14.69
CA PHE A 491 28.31 -4.75 13.81
C PHE A 491 28.09 -6.06 14.57
N ALA A 492 28.71 -6.25 15.73
CA ALA A 492 28.58 -7.48 16.52
C ALA A 492 27.15 -7.70 17.06
N ALA A 493 26.43 -6.63 17.38
CA ALA A 493 25.03 -6.71 17.79
C ALA A 493 24.14 -7.22 16.63
N VAL A 494 24.31 -6.66 15.43
CA VAL A 494 23.49 -7.02 14.26
C VAL A 494 23.92 -8.36 13.64
N ALA A 495 25.22 -8.63 13.55
CA ALA A 495 25.75 -9.87 13.00
C ALA A 495 25.28 -11.11 13.76
N ARG A 496 25.17 -11.02 15.10
CA ARG A 496 24.58 -12.08 15.93
C ARG A 496 23.13 -12.38 15.55
N LYS A 497 22.32 -11.34 15.31
CA LYS A 497 20.91 -11.51 14.88
C LYS A 497 20.80 -12.15 13.49
N LEU A 498 21.78 -11.89 12.61
CA LEU A 498 21.85 -12.46 11.26
C LEU A 498 22.40 -13.89 11.20
N GLY A 499 22.81 -14.48 12.33
CA GLY A 499 23.46 -15.79 12.34
C GLY A 499 24.82 -15.81 11.62
N LEU A 500 25.41 -14.64 11.37
CA LEU A 500 26.75 -14.53 10.83
C LEU A 500 27.71 -14.99 11.93
N ARG A 501 28.33 -16.17 11.76
CA ARG A 501 29.49 -16.58 12.58
C ARG A 501 30.57 -15.50 12.44
N GLN A 502 31.49 -15.39 13.41
CA GLN A 502 32.60 -14.43 13.38
C GLN A 502 33.35 -14.51 12.04
N VAL A 503 32.89 -13.77 11.03
CA VAL A 503 33.63 -13.54 9.80
C VAL A 503 34.71 -12.58 10.24
N GLU A 504 35.87 -13.17 10.55
CA GLU A 504 37.02 -12.52 11.16
C GLU A 504 37.27 -11.15 10.52
N MET A 505 37.65 -10.22 11.39
CA MET A 505 38.11 -8.89 11.02
C MET A 505 39.45 -8.98 10.27
N SER A 506 39.46 -9.52 9.05
CA SER A 506 40.59 -9.34 8.16
C SER A 506 40.58 -7.89 7.67
N THR A 507 41.32 -7.07 8.40
CA THR A 507 41.92 -5.86 7.88
C THR A 507 42.72 -6.21 6.64
N THR A 508 42.22 -5.91 5.44
CA THR A 508 43.14 -5.67 4.31
C THR A 508 43.71 -4.26 4.47
N SER A 509 44.69 -4.18 5.37
CA SER A 509 45.85 -3.31 5.20
C SER A 509 46.83 -4.09 4.32
N SER A 510 46.94 -3.74 3.04
CA SER A 510 48.21 -3.79 2.29
C SER A 510 48.01 -3.43 0.81
N ALA A 511 48.74 -2.38 0.39
CA ALA A 511 49.12 -1.92 -0.96
C ALA A 511 48.03 -1.37 -1.89
#